data_AF-A0A161M825-F1
#
_entry.id   AF-A0A161M825-F1
#
_cell.length_a   1.000
_cell.length_b   1.000
_cell.length_c   1.000
_cell.angle_alpha   90.00
_cell.angle_beta   90.00
_cell.angle_gamma   90.00
#
_symmetry.space_group_name_H-M   'P 1'
#
loop_
_entity.id
_entity.type
_entity.pdbx_description
1 polymer ?
#
loop_
_entity_poly.entity_id
_entity_poly.type
_entity_poly.pdbx_seq_one_letter_code
_entity_poly.pdbx_strand_id
1 'polypeptide(L)'
;MPFPRATTRPTHRLRRSSALLAATAALLGAVLSTGTAGAAAAPAPVLPPANAKADYQLGGGYTPPAGTRIVSRDRTEAPAAGLYNICYVNGFQTQPDETAWWKRTHDDLLLKDAGGAHVEDEEWGELLLDVRTPAKRAALAGIVGGWIAGCADKGYDAVEIDNLDTFSRSGGLVKQEHALAFAGLLIEAAHAEGLAIAQKNSAEIAGAGRKAGFDFAVAEECGRYDECGTYVGEYGSNVIVVEYRRADFTKTCKRFGSRLSVMLRDVPLRKAGQRNYVYDAC
;
A
#
# COMPACT_ATOMS: atom_id res chain seq x y z
N MET A 1 53.22 -69.72 -2.21
CA MET A 1 52.57 -71.03 -2.39
C MET A 1 51.12 -70.71 -2.81
N PRO A 2 50.27 -71.66 -3.17
CA PRO A 2 49.54 -72.30 -2.11
C PRO A 2 49.55 -71.38 -0.85
N PHE A 3 50.17 -71.74 0.27
CA PHE A 3 50.65 -70.84 1.35
C PHE A 3 51.57 -69.66 0.90
N PRO A 4 52.62 -69.27 1.63
CA PRO A 4 52.67 -68.92 3.02
C PRO A 4 52.91 -67.43 3.11
N ARG A 5 52.34 -66.79 4.12
CA ARG A 5 52.94 -66.76 5.46
C ARG A 5 54.37 -66.25 5.38
N ALA A 6 54.52 -65.01 5.83
CA ALA A 6 55.05 -64.73 7.17
C ALA A 6 56.51 -64.29 6.98
N THR A 7 57.09 -63.46 7.80
CA THR A 7 57.18 -63.53 9.25
C THR A 7 57.76 -62.21 9.73
N THR A 8 57.36 -61.76 10.92
CA THR A 8 58.21 -61.45 12.09
C THR A 8 58.45 -59.96 12.40
N ARG A 9 57.73 -59.54 13.46
CA ARG A 9 58.06 -58.65 14.60
C ARG A 9 59.56 -58.48 14.94
N PRO A 10 59.92 -57.67 15.97
CA PRO A 10 59.50 -56.30 16.36
C PRO A 10 60.74 -55.44 16.80
N THR A 11 60.54 -54.20 17.25
CA THR A 11 60.93 -53.71 18.61
C THR A 11 60.80 -52.18 18.72
N HIS A 12 60.25 -51.74 19.88
CA HIS A 12 60.47 -50.54 20.71
C HIS A 12 61.27 -49.33 20.18
N ARG A 13 61.08 -48.06 20.57
CA ARG A 13 60.21 -47.28 21.47
C ARG A 13 60.60 -45.79 21.24
N LEU A 14 59.73 -44.86 21.64
CA LEU A 14 60.00 -43.47 22.09
C LEU A 14 60.44 -42.42 21.04
N ARG A 15 59.55 -41.46 20.73
CA ARG A 15 59.53 -40.09 21.33
C ARG A 15 58.42 -39.25 20.68
N ARG A 16 57.90 -38.32 21.48
CA ARG A 16 56.83 -37.37 21.15
C ARG A 16 57.30 -36.28 20.19
N SER A 17 56.39 -35.85 19.32
CA SER A 17 55.92 -34.46 19.16
C SER A 17 55.83 -33.99 17.71
N SER A 18 54.74 -33.26 17.48
CA SER A 18 54.55 -32.23 16.44
C SER A 18 53.99 -32.67 15.08
N ALA A 19 52.67 -32.49 14.99
CA ALA A 19 52.03 -31.50 14.11
C ALA A 19 51.83 -31.80 12.61
N LEU A 20 50.59 -31.50 12.19
CA LEU A 20 50.07 -31.12 10.88
C LEU A 20 49.72 -32.19 9.81
N LEU A 21 48.41 -32.19 9.53
CA LEU A 21 47.71 -32.17 8.23
C LEU A 21 47.21 -33.46 7.53
N ALA A 22 45.95 -33.29 7.08
CA ALA A 22 45.25 -33.88 5.93
C ALA A 22 44.79 -35.35 6.06
N ALA A 23 43.55 -35.60 6.50
CA ALA A 23 42.32 -35.58 5.70
C ALA A 23 42.24 -36.73 4.67
N THR A 24 41.46 -37.77 4.99
CA THR A 24 40.81 -38.63 4.00
C THR A 24 39.56 -39.30 4.60
N ALA A 25 38.42 -38.98 3.97
CA ALA A 25 37.21 -39.78 3.75
C ALA A 25 36.56 -40.57 4.92
N ALA A 26 35.37 -40.09 5.32
CA ALA A 26 34.25 -40.97 5.65
C ALA A 26 32.94 -40.31 5.21
N LEU A 27 32.43 -40.72 4.05
CA LEU A 27 31.00 -40.62 3.73
C LEU A 27 30.28 -41.75 4.48
N LEU A 28 29.21 -41.44 5.20
CA LEU A 28 27.84 -41.96 5.00
C LEU A 28 26.95 -41.62 6.21
N GLY A 29 25.79 -41.02 5.94
CA GLY A 29 24.60 -41.25 6.75
C GLY A 29 24.11 -40.12 7.66
N ALA A 30 24.01 -38.88 7.17
CA ALA A 30 23.09 -37.92 7.77
C ALA A 30 21.92 -37.70 6.79
N VAL A 31 20.79 -38.34 7.07
CA VAL A 31 19.51 -38.01 6.44
C VAL A 31 19.17 -36.59 6.87
N LEU A 32 19.44 -35.61 6.02
CA LEU A 32 18.87 -34.27 6.17
C LEU A 32 17.38 -34.40 5.85
N SER A 33 16.57 -34.61 6.89
CA SER A 33 15.17 -34.21 6.86
C SER A 33 15.14 -32.69 6.76
N THR A 34 15.23 -32.17 5.54
CA THR A 34 14.90 -30.76 5.25
C THR A 34 13.41 -30.61 5.49
N GLY A 35 13.04 -30.35 6.74
CA GLY A 35 11.73 -29.83 7.07
C GLY A 35 11.56 -28.57 6.25
N THR A 36 10.66 -28.63 5.27
CA THR A 36 10.11 -27.44 4.63
C THR A 36 9.43 -26.66 5.74
N ALA A 37 10.16 -25.72 6.35
CA ALA A 37 9.55 -24.67 7.16
C ALA A 37 8.60 -23.94 6.21
N GLY A 38 7.32 -24.29 6.26
CA GLY A 38 6.29 -23.53 5.58
C GLY A 38 6.43 -22.11 6.08
N ALA A 39 6.76 -21.19 5.18
CA ALA A 39 6.73 -19.78 5.49
C ALA A 39 5.34 -19.50 6.07
N ALA A 40 5.28 -19.18 7.37
CA ALA A 40 4.03 -18.76 7.98
C ALA A 40 3.57 -17.54 7.20
N ALA A 41 2.34 -17.60 6.66
CA ALA A 41 1.76 -16.46 5.97
C ALA A 41 1.83 -15.25 6.91
N ALA A 42 2.26 -14.09 6.38
CA ALA A 42 2.25 -12.86 7.14
C ALA A 42 0.86 -12.65 7.75
N PRO A 43 0.77 -12.21 9.02
CA PRO A 43 -0.53 -11.92 9.63
C PRO A 43 -1.27 -10.90 8.76
N ALA A 44 -2.58 -11.10 8.58
CA ALA A 44 -3.41 -10.17 7.85
C ALA A 44 -3.33 -8.78 8.50
N PRO A 45 -3.30 -7.69 7.69
CA PRO A 45 -3.23 -6.35 8.24
C PRO A 45 -4.48 -6.02 9.08
N VAL A 46 -4.29 -5.16 10.07
CA VAL A 46 -5.39 -4.69 10.91
C VAL A 46 -6.24 -3.72 10.10
N LEU A 47 -7.56 -3.89 10.11
CA LEU A 47 -8.50 -3.01 9.40
C LEU A 47 -8.87 -1.79 10.26
N PRO A 48 -9.29 -0.66 9.65
CA PRO A 48 -9.81 0.46 10.40
C PRO A 48 -11.06 0.06 11.19
N PRO A 49 -11.29 0.62 12.39
CA PRO A 49 -12.52 0.38 13.13
C PRO A 49 -13.74 0.86 12.32
N ALA A 50 -14.65 -0.05 11.99
CA ALA A 50 -15.87 0.29 11.27
C ALA A 50 -16.77 1.25 12.09
N ASN A 51 -17.52 2.11 11.38
CA ASN A 51 -18.45 3.09 11.96
C ASN A 51 -17.81 3.94 13.08
N ALA A 52 -16.58 4.37 12.87
CA ALA A 52 -15.83 5.18 13.82
C ALA A 52 -15.59 6.57 13.24
N LYS A 53 -15.62 7.61 14.09
CA LYS A 53 -15.38 8.98 13.65
C LYS A 53 -14.00 9.09 13.00
N ALA A 54 -14.00 9.54 11.76
CA ALA A 54 -12.81 9.74 10.95
C ALA A 54 -12.56 11.24 10.72
N ASP A 55 -11.29 11.61 10.53
CA ASP A 55 -10.90 12.96 10.10
C ASP A 55 -9.90 12.89 8.94
N TYR A 56 -10.10 13.74 7.93
CA TYR A 56 -9.31 13.75 6.69
C TYR A 56 -8.44 15.01 6.67
N GLN A 57 -7.14 14.81 6.93
CA GLN A 57 -6.18 15.87 7.22
C GLN A 57 -5.07 15.94 6.17
N LEU A 58 -5.43 15.95 4.87
CA LEU A 58 -4.43 16.05 3.80
C LEU A 58 -3.88 17.48 3.62
N GLY A 59 -4.62 18.52 4.03
CA GLY A 59 -4.10 19.90 4.09
C GLY A 59 -3.09 20.15 5.23
N GLY A 60 -2.58 19.08 5.85
CA GLY A 60 -1.62 19.09 6.94
C GLY A 60 -2.19 18.59 8.26
N GLY A 61 -1.34 17.99 9.09
CA GLY A 61 -1.75 17.42 10.37
C GLY A 61 -2.18 18.49 11.39
N TYR A 62 -3.23 18.19 12.15
CA TYR A 62 -3.66 18.95 13.33
C TYR A 62 -4.24 18.02 14.39
N THR A 63 -4.38 18.50 15.62
CA THR A 63 -5.00 17.72 16.71
C THR A 63 -6.41 17.28 16.29
N PRO A 64 -6.67 15.97 16.12
CA PRO A 64 -7.96 15.51 15.64
C PRO A 64 -9.09 15.89 16.61
N PRO A 65 -10.31 16.16 16.12
CA PRO A 65 -11.46 16.46 16.96
C PRO A 65 -11.72 15.37 18.01
N ALA A 66 -12.30 15.73 19.15
CA ALA A 66 -12.56 14.79 20.23
C ALA A 66 -13.43 13.60 19.77
N GLY A 67 -13.02 12.39 20.16
CA GLY A 67 -13.71 11.15 19.78
C GLY A 67 -13.35 10.61 18.39
N THR A 68 -12.47 11.28 17.64
CA THR A 68 -11.87 10.71 16.41
C THR A 68 -11.13 9.42 16.73
N ARG A 69 -11.28 8.42 15.86
CA ARG A 69 -10.64 7.11 15.96
C ARG A 69 -9.78 6.78 14.75
N ILE A 70 -10.08 7.38 13.60
CA ILE A 70 -9.37 7.19 12.33
C ILE A 70 -8.90 8.56 11.83
N VAL A 71 -7.67 8.64 11.36
CA VAL A 71 -7.14 9.85 10.70
C VAL A 71 -6.46 9.44 9.41
N SER A 72 -6.78 10.11 8.31
CA SER A 72 -5.94 10.06 7.11
C SER A 72 -5.11 11.35 7.01
N ARG A 73 -3.83 11.19 6.65
CA ARG A 73 -2.83 12.25 6.48
C ARG A 73 -1.93 11.97 5.29
N ASP A 74 -1.45 13.03 4.66
CA ASP A 74 -0.44 12.93 3.60
C ASP A 74 0.82 12.20 4.09
N ARG A 75 1.45 11.40 3.24
CA ARG A 75 2.67 10.66 3.58
C ARG A 75 3.81 11.51 4.10
N THR A 76 3.81 12.82 3.86
CA THR A 76 4.81 13.75 4.40
C THR A 76 4.58 14.11 5.88
N GLU A 77 3.37 13.93 6.38
CA GLU A 77 2.98 14.22 7.76
C GLU A 77 3.25 13.04 8.71
N ALA A 78 3.36 13.34 10.01
CA ALA A 78 3.46 12.34 11.06
C ALA A 78 2.07 11.75 11.40
N PRO A 79 1.96 10.47 11.78
CA PRO A 79 0.70 9.92 12.26
C PRO A 79 0.25 10.58 13.57
N ALA A 80 -1.06 10.53 13.84
CA ALA A 80 -1.66 10.96 15.09
C ALA A 80 -1.55 9.85 16.14
N ALA A 81 -0.96 10.16 17.29
CA ALA A 81 -0.73 9.19 18.36
C ALA A 81 -2.04 8.57 18.88
N GLY A 82 -2.04 7.23 19.04
CA GLY A 82 -3.14 6.49 19.68
C GLY A 82 -4.40 6.32 18.83
N LEU A 83 -4.36 6.68 17.55
CA LEU A 83 -5.45 6.53 16.59
C LEU A 83 -5.07 5.53 15.50
N TYR A 84 -6.06 5.10 14.71
CA TYR A 84 -5.80 4.36 13.48
C TYR A 84 -5.41 5.35 12.38
N ASN A 85 -4.22 5.22 11.82
CA ASN A 85 -3.64 6.16 10.86
C ASN A 85 -3.57 5.58 9.46
N ILE A 86 -4.15 6.30 8.51
CA ILE A 86 -4.09 6.00 7.07
C ILE A 86 -3.14 7.01 6.42
N CYS A 87 -2.14 6.49 5.71
CA CYS A 87 -1.16 7.27 4.98
C CYS A 87 -1.64 7.49 3.54
N TYR A 88 -1.93 8.72 3.18
CA TYR A 88 -2.28 9.10 1.82
C TYR A 88 -1.04 9.13 0.93
N VAL A 89 -1.16 8.47 -0.22
CA VAL A 89 -0.13 8.45 -1.27
C VAL A 89 -0.83 8.66 -2.62
N ASN A 90 -0.47 9.72 -3.34
CA ASN A 90 -0.85 9.82 -4.75
C ASN A 90 -0.01 8.80 -5.56
N GLY A 91 -0.63 7.70 -5.95
CA GLY A 91 0.08 6.58 -6.58
C GLY A 91 0.00 6.55 -8.09
N PHE A 92 -0.98 7.23 -8.69
CA PHE A 92 -1.29 7.13 -10.12
C PHE A 92 -1.09 8.45 -10.88
N GLN A 93 -0.87 9.55 -10.16
CA GLN A 93 -0.51 10.84 -10.72
C GLN A 93 0.65 11.47 -9.92
N THR A 94 1.23 12.55 -10.44
CA THR A 94 2.19 13.38 -9.71
C THR A 94 1.47 14.35 -8.79
N GLN A 95 2.10 14.83 -7.72
CA GLN A 95 1.61 16.03 -7.02
C GLN A 95 2.22 17.31 -7.63
N PRO A 96 1.54 18.48 -7.56
CA PRO A 96 2.02 19.71 -8.19
C PRO A 96 3.43 20.15 -7.77
N ASP A 97 3.81 19.92 -6.52
CA ASP A 97 5.14 20.21 -5.96
C ASP A 97 6.21 19.15 -6.32
N GLU A 98 5.80 18.00 -6.84
CA GLU A 98 6.68 16.90 -7.25
C GLU A 98 6.86 16.81 -8.78
N THR A 99 6.04 17.50 -9.56
CA THR A 99 6.06 17.49 -11.04
C THR A 99 7.46 17.76 -11.61
N ALA A 100 8.21 18.70 -11.04
CA ALA A 100 9.55 19.03 -11.51
C ALA A 100 10.57 17.92 -11.23
N TRP A 101 10.39 17.13 -10.16
CA TRP A 101 11.22 15.96 -9.89
C TRP A 101 10.90 14.85 -10.90
N TRP A 102 9.63 14.52 -11.08
CA TRP A 102 9.18 13.52 -12.06
C TRP A 102 9.69 13.80 -13.47
N LYS A 103 9.52 15.02 -13.99
CA LYS A 103 10.02 15.41 -15.32
C LYS A 103 11.54 15.32 -15.46
N ARG A 104 12.29 15.40 -14.36
CA ARG A 104 13.76 15.36 -14.38
C ARG A 104 14.29 13.94 -14.24
N THR A 105 13.67 13.12 -13.41
CA THR A 105 14.22 11.81 -13.01
C THR A 105 13.49 10.61 -13.59
N HIS A 106 12.21 10.78 -13.95
CA HIS A 106 11.30 9.70 -14.34
C HIS A 106 10.35 10.12 -15.47
N ASP A 107 10.81 10.96 -16.40
CA ASP A 107 10.01 11.45 -17.52
C ASP A 107 9.52 10.34 -18.46
N ASP A 108 10.18 9.18 -18.43
CA ASP A 108 9.78 7.96 -19.11
C ASP A 108 8.59 7.25 -18.45
N LEU A 109 8.35 7.51 -17.17
CA LEU A 109 7.23 6.99 -16.40
C LEU A 109 6.00 7.91 -16.39
N LEU A 110 6.09 9.09 -17.01
CA LEU A 110 4.95 9.98 -17.21
C LEU A 110 4.17 9.59 -18.45
N LEU A 111 2.84 9.61 -18.36
CA LEU A 111 1.96 9.31 -19.47
C LEU A 111 2.09 10.39 -20.53
N LYS A 112 2.32 9.95 -21.77
CA LYS A 112 2.39 10.81 -22.95
C LYS A 112 1.42 10.34 -24.01
N ASP A 113 0.82 11.31 -24.70
CA ASP A 113 -0.03 11.08 -25.85
C ASP A 113 0.78 10.69 -27.11
N ALA A 114 0.10 10.52 -28.24
CA ALA A 114 0.74 10.17 -29.51
C ALA A 114 1.66 11.27 -30.06
N GLY A 115 1.45 12.52 -29.65
CA GLY A 115 2.29 13.67 -29.99
C GLY A 115 3.51 13.83 -29.07
N GLY A 116 3.59 13.04 -27.99
CA GLY A 116 4.65 13.11 -26.99
C GLY A 116 4.41 14.14 -25.89
N ALA A 117 3.23 14.78 -25.86
CA ALA A 117 2.86 15.70 -24.78
C ALA A 117 2.45 14.92 -23.52
N HIS A 118 2.79 15.44 -22.34
CA HIS A 118 2.33 14.86 -21.08
C HIS A 118 0.81 14.95 -20.98
N VAL A 119 0.20 13.89 -20.47
CA VAL A 119 -1.23 13.87 -20.15
C VAL A 119 -1.41 14.39 -18.73
N GLU A 120 -2.20 15.45 -18.60
CA GLU A 120 -2.44 16.17 -17.35
C GLU A 120 -3.92 16.06 -16.96
N ASP A 121 -4.16 15.92 -15.68
CA ASP A 121 -5.45 16.19 -15.08
C ASP A 121 -5.62 17.70 -14.91
N GLU A 122 -6.43 18.31 -15.77
CA GLU A 122 -6.66 19.76 -15.78
C GLU A 122 -7.31 20.28 -14.49
N GLU A 123 -8.05 19.44 -13.76
CA GLU A 123 -8.72 19.86 -12.51
C GLU A 123 -7.70 20.08 -11.38
N TRP A 124 -6.63 19.28 -11.37
CA TRP A 124 -5.65 19.25 -10.28
C TRP A 124 -4.24 19.72 -10.68
N GLY A 125 -3.97 19.90 -11.98
CA GLY A 125 -2.64 20.27 -12.48
C GLY A 125 -1.60 19.15 -12.31
N GLU A 126 -2.06 17.90 -12.28
CA GLU A 126 -1.28 16.71 -11.97
C GLU A 126 -1.03 15.87 -13.23
N LEU A 127 0.19 15.39 -13.43
CA LEU A 127 0.51 14.53 -14.57
C LEU A 127 0.19 13.08 -14.27
N LEU A 128 -0.39 12.38 -15.24
CA LEU A 128 -0.71 10.95 -15.10
C LEU A 128 0.55 10.09 -15.21
N LEU A 129 0.63 9.02 -14.42
CA LEU A 129 1.70 8.03 -14.51
C LEU A 129 1.38 6.97 -15.58
N ASP A 130 2.40 6.57 -16.34
CA ASP A 130 2.24 5.59 -17.43
C ASP A 130 2.28 4.16 -16.91
N VAL A 131 1.12 3.66 -16.53
CA VAL A 131 0.94 2.28 -16.05
C VAL A 131 0.68 1.27 -17.18
N ARG A 132 0.86 1.63 -18.47
CA ARG A 132 0.42 0.80 -19.60
C ARG A 132 1.21 -0.50 -19.76
N THR A 133 2.51 -0.50 -19.46
CA THR A 133 3.37 -1.68 -19.65
C THR A 133 3.78 -2.31 -18.32
N PRO A 134 4.01 -3.64 -18.27
CA PRO A 134 4.52 -4.30 -17.07
C PRO A 134 5.82 -3.67 -16.54
N ALA A 135 6.74 -3.31 -17.44
CA ALA A 135 8.02 -2.70 -17.07
C ALA A 135 7.82 -1.34 -16.37
N LYS A 136 6.93 -0.48 -16.89
CA LYS A 136 6.64 0.81 -16.24
C LYS A 136 5.93 0.62 -14.91
N ARG A 137 4.98 -0.32 -14.81
CA ARG A 137 4.32 -0.66 -13.54
C ARG A 137 5.32 -1.14 -12.48
N ALA A 138 6.28 -1.99 -12.86
CA ALA A 138 7.33 -2.44 -11.93
C ALA A 138 8.24 -1.28 -11.47
N ALA A 139 8.63 -0.38 -12.38
CA ALA A 139 9.42 0.79 -12.02
C ALA A 139 8.67 1.75 -11.10
N LEU A 140 7.40 2.04 -11.41
CA LEU A 140 6.52 2.85 -10.57
C LEU A 140 6.28 2.21 -9.20
N ALA A 141 6.11 0.88 -9.15
CA ALA A 141 5.93 0.15 -7.90
C ALA A 141 7.19 0.21 -7.01
N GLY A 142 8.38 0.29 -7.60
CA GLY A 142 9.61 0.55 -6.83
C GLY A 142 9.62 1.92 -6.16
N ILE A 143 9.08 2.95 -6.82
CA ILE A 143 9.01 4.32 -6.29
C ILE A 143 7.90 4.42 -5.23
N VAL A 144 6.67 4.10 -5.62
CA VAL A 144 5.48 4.20 -4.75
C VAL A 144 5.56 3.20 -3.59
N GLY A 145 6.08 1.99 -3.83
CA GLY A 145 6.35 1.01 -2.79
C GLY A 145 7.37 1.51 -1.76
N GLY A 146 8.38 2.29 -2.16
CA GLY A 146 9.28 2.97 -1.24
C GLY A 146 8.58 4.01 -0.36
N TRP A 147 7.56 4.70 -0.91
CA TRP A 147 6.72 5.61 -0.11
C TRP A 147 5.81 4.86 0.87
N ILE A 148 5.25 3.73 0.45
CA ILE A 148 4.45 2.83 1.31
C ILE A 148 5.30 2.31 2.48
N ALA A 149 6.52 1.83 2.21
CA ALA A 149 7.46 1.42 3.27
C ALA A 149 7.78 2.59 4.22
N GLY A 150 7.96 3.79 3.68
CA GLY A 150 8.12 5.01 4.50
C GLY A 150 6.92 5.33 5.39
N CYS A 151 5.69 4.96 5.00
CA CYS A 151 4.52 5.06 5.86
C CYS A 151 4.59 4.02 7.01
N ALA A 152 4.98 2.78 6.72
CA ALA A 152 5.18 1.75 7.76
C ALA A 152 6.26 2.17 8.77
N ASP A 153 7.40 2.67 8.31
CA ASP A 153 8.49 3.16 9.16
C ASP A 153 8.04 4.28 10.11
N LYS A 154 7.10 5.12 9.67
CA LYS A 154 6.51 6.19 10.50
C LYS A 154 5.47 5.68 11.50
N GLY A 155 5.01 4.44 11.36
CA GLY A 155 4.00 3.83 12.22
C GLY A 155 2.56 4.12 11.79
N TYR A 156 2.31 4.28 10.49
CA TYR A 156 0.95 4.22 9.95
C TYR A 156 0.40 2.79 10.00
N ASP A 157 -0.92 2.63 10.08
CA ASP A 157 -1.61 1.33 10.12
C ASP A 157 -2.05 0.87 8.72
N ALA A 158 -2.26 1.84 7.82
CA ALA A 158 -2.74 1.60 6.47
C ALA A 158 -2.24 2.66 5.47
N VAL A 159 -2.41 2.37 4.19
CA VAL A 159 -2.23 3.32 3.08
C VAL A 159 -3.55 3.48 2.32
N GLU A 160 -3.79 4.68 1.79
CA GLU A 160 -4.74 4.89 0.70
C GLU A 160 -4.00 5.39 -0.53
N ILE A 161 -4.25 4.74 -1.67
CA ILE A 161 -3.56 5.06 -2.92
C ILE A 161 -4.51 5.83 -3.83
N ASP A 162 -4.25 7.11 -4.02
CA ASP A 162 -5.13 8.00 -4.76
C ASP A 162 -5.02 7.83 -6.28
N ASN A 163 -6.04 8.34 -6.98
CA ASN A 163 -6.12 8.41 -8.44
C ASN A 163 -6.17 7.04 -9.18
N LEU A 164 -6.68 5.99 -8.52
CA LEU A 164 -6.93 4.69 -9.16
C LEU A 164 -7.77 4.79 -10.46
N ASP A 165 -8.69 5.75 -10.50
CA ASP A 165 -9.56 6.09 -11.63
C ASP A 165 -8.87 6.89 -12.75
N THR A 166 -7.53 7.02 -12.74
CA THR A 166 -6.76 7.73 -13.78
C THR A 166 -7.10 7.27 -15.22
N PHE A 167 -7.56 6.03 -15.40
CA PHE A 167 -8.04 5.53 -16.69
C PHE A 167 -9.15 6.40 -17.29
N SER A 168 -10.05 6.95 -16.46
CA SER A 168 -11.15 7.83 -16.88
C SER A 168 -10.67 9.19 -17.42
N ARG A 169 -9.49 9.63 -16.98
CA ARG A 169 -8.88 10.94 -17.32
C ARG A 169 -7.75 10.82 -18.36
N SER A 170 -7.43 9.60 -18.80
CA SER A 170 -6.28 9.33 -19.67
C SER A 170 -6.52 9.49 -21.18
N GLY A 171 -7.72 9.91 -21.60
CA GLY A 171 -8.11 9.91 -23.02
C GLY A 171 -8.14 8.51 -23.65
N GLY A 172 -8.32 7.45 -22.85
CA GLY A 172 -8.33 6.05 -23.28
C GLY A 172 -6.95 5.40 -23.41
N LEU A 173 -5.86 6.10 -23.04
CA LEU A 173 -4.51 5.56 -23.08
C LEU A 173 -4.25 4.56 -21.94
N VAL A 174 -4.75 4.86 -20.75
CA VAL A 174 -4.75 3.96 -19.60
C VAL A 174 -6.12 3.29 -19.50
N LYS A 175 -6.11 1.97 -19.37
CA LYS A 175 -7.31 1.16 -19.21
C LYS A 175 -7.44 0.71 -17.76
N GLN A 176 -8.65 0.33 -17.35
CA GLN A 176 -8.92 -0.26 -16.05
C GLN A 176 -7.99 -1.46 -15.74
N GLU A 177 -7.73 -2.33 -16.73
CA GLU A 177 -6.82 -3.47 -16.58
C GLU A 177 -5.37 -3.06 -16.26
N HIS A 178 -4.91 -1.92 -16.79
CA HIS A 178 -3.59 -1.39 -16.48
C HIS A 178 -3.54 -0.86 -15.04
N ALA A 179 -4.58 -0.13 -14.64
CA ALA A 179 -4.68 0.45 -13.30
C ALA A 179 -4.77 -0.65 -12.22
N LEU A 180 -5.61 -1.67 -12.42
CA LEU A 180 -5.72 -2.83 -11.52
C LEU A 180 -4.44 -3.66 -11.46
N ALA A 181 -3.76 -3.86 -12.59
CA ALA A 181 -2.47 -4.56 -12.60
C ALA A 181 -1.38 -3.80 -11.82
N PHE A 182 -1.43 -2.47 -11.82
CA PHE A 182 -0.52 -1.67 -11.00
C PHE A 182 -0.93 -1.66 -9.53
N ALA A 183 -2.23 -1.51 -9.24
CA ALA A 183 -2.77 -1.62 -7.89
C ALA A 183 -2.37 -2.94 -7.22
N GLY A 184 -2.39 -4.07 -7.95
CA GLY A 184 -1.94 -5.37 -7.44
C GLY A 184 -0.50 -5.34 -6.90
N LEU A 185 0.43 -4.65 -7.58
CA LEU A 185 1.81 -4.51 -7.09
C LEU A 185 1.88 -3.66 -5.82
N LEU A 186 1.03 -2.63 -5.70
CA LEU A 186 0.99 -1.77 -4.51
C LEU A 186 0.31 -2.46 -3.32
N ILE A 187 -0.68 -3.32 -3.58
CA ILE A 187 -1.32 -4.17 -2.58
C ILE A 187 -0.28 -5.14 -2.00
N GLU A 188 0.47 -5.84 -2.87
CA GLU A 188 1.56 -6.72 -2.43
C GLU A 188 2.60 -5.97 -1.60
N ALA A 189 2.98 -4.75 -2.02
CA ALA A 189 3.93 -3.92 -1.27
C ALA A 189 3.38 -3.50 0.10
N ALA A 190 2.12 -3.04 0.19
CA ALA A 190 1.51 -2.66 1.46
C ALA A 190 1.40 -3.84 2.43
N HIS A 191 0.96 -5.01 1.95
CA HIS A 191 0.83 -6.21 2.77
C HIS A 191 2.19 -6.75 3.23
N ALA A 192 3.25 -6.61 2.43
CA ALA A 192 4.61 -6.98 2.83
C ALA A 192 5.12 -6.13 4.03
N GLU A 193 4.66 -4.89 4.13
CA GLU A 193 4.95 -3.98 5.25
C GLU A 193 3.93 -4.10 6.41
N GLY A 194 2.97 -5.02 6.31
CA GLY A 194 1.93 -5.24 7.32
C GLY A 194 0.84 -4.15 7.36
N LEU A 195 0.75 -3.31 6.32
CA LEU A 195 -0.24 -2.24 6.20
C LEU A 195 -1.51 -2.74 5.51
N ALA A 196 -2.67 -2.30 5.98
CA ALA A 196 -3.89 -2.43 5.16
C ALA A 196 -3.85 -1.43 4.00
N ILE A 197 -4.52 -1.73 2.89
CA ILE A 197 -4.58 -0.84 1.73
C ILE A 197 -6.01 -0.54 1.31
N ALA A 198 -6.31 0.75 1.14
CA ALA A 198 -7.61 1.23 0.72
C ALA A 198 -7.73 1.31 -0.81
N GLN A 199 -8.87 0.88 -1.34
CA GLN A 199 -9.33 1.38 -2.64
C GLN A 199 -9.80 2.82 -2.46
N LYS A 200 -9.21 3.75 -3.22
CA LYS A 200 -9.68 5.13 -3.30
C LYS A 200 -10.65 5.31 -4.47
N ASN A 201 -11.87 5.77 -4.19
CA ASN A 201 -12.92 6.02 -5.17
C ASN A 201 -13.13 4.82 -6.14
N SER A 202 -13.42 5.08 -7.42
CA SER A 202 -13.55 4.07 -8.48
C SER A 202 -14.64 3.01 -8.22
N ALA A 203 -15.87 3.45 -7.90
CA ALA A 203 -17.00 2.57 -7.56
C ALA A 203 -17.28 1.52 -8.66
N GLU A 204 -17.11 1.91 -9.93
CA GLU A 204 -17.34 1.08 -11.11
C GLU A 204 -16.43 -0.15 -11.20
N ILE A 205 -15.30 -0.16 -10.47
CA ILE A 205 -14.39 -1.30 -10.37
C ILE A 205 -14.28 -1.85 -8.95
N ALA A 206 -15.15 -1.47 -8.00
CA ALA A 206 -15.07 -1.90 -6.60
C ALA A 206 -14.96 -3.42 -6.42
N GLY A 207 -15.77 -4.20 -7.15
CA GLY A 207 -15.70 -5.67 -7.06
C GLY A 207 -14.43 -6.26 -7.69
N ALA A 208 -13.84 -5.59 -8.68
CA ALA A 208 -12.54 -6.00 -9.22
C ALA A 208 -11.40 -5.62 -8.27
N GLY A 209 -11.46 -4.44 -7.65
CA GLY A 209 -10.51 -4.01 -6.63
C GLY A 209 -10.53 -4.92 -5.40
N ARG A 210 -11.72 -5.30 -4.92
CA ARG A 210 -11.86 -6.26 -3.82
C ARG A 210 -11.23 -7.61 -4.15
N LYS A 211 -11.44 -8.11 -5.37
CA LYS A 211 -10.80 -9.35 -5.86
C LYS A 211 -9.29 -9.22 -6.01
N ALA A 212 -8.79 -8.02 -6.34
CA ALA A 212 -7.35 -7.75 -6.44
C ALA A 212 -6.65 -7.73 -5.08
N GLY A 213 -7.39 -7.50 -4.00
CA GLY A 213 -6.87 -7.59 -2.62
C GLY A 213 -6.93 -6.29 -1.83
N PHE A 214 -7.65 -5.26 -2.29
CA PHE A 214 -7.93 -4.11 -1.43
C PHE A 214 -8.73 -4.53 -0.19
N ASP A 215 -8.36 -3.96 0.95
CA ASP A 215 -8.86 -4.39 2.26
C ASP A 215 -10.14 -3.65 2.67
N PHE A 216 -10.20 -2.35 2.35
CA PHE A 216 -11.27 -1.42 2.65
C PHE A 216 -11.37 -0.34 1.57
N ALA A 217 -12.33 0.59 1.69
CA ALA A 217 -12.48 1.70 0.76
C ALA A 217 -12.47 3.06 1.47
N VAL A 218 -11.84 4.05 0.83
CA VAL A 218 -12.04 5.47 1.11
C VAL A 218 -12.73 6.07 -0.10
N ALA A 219 -13.93 6.63 0.09
CA ALA A 219 -14.77 7.13 -0.99
C ALA A 219 -15.15 8.59 -0.75
N GLU A 220 -14.82 9.44 -1.70
CA GLU A 220 -15.24 10.82 -1.73
C GLU A 220 -16.61 10.91 -2.43
N GLU A 221 -17.52 11.64 -1.80
CA GLU A 221 -18.85 11.98 -2.32
C GLU A 221 -19.73 10.78 -2.72
N CYS A 222 -19.52 9.59 -2.14
CA CYS A 222 -20.31 8.42 -2.53
C CYS A 222 -21.82 8.61 -2.29
N GLY A 223 -22.22 9.44 -1.31
CA GLY A 223 -23.63 9.70 -1.06
C GLY A 223 -24.22 10.72 -2.01
N ARG A 224 -23.41 11.66 -2.49
CA ARG A 224 -23.76 12.56 -3.58
C ARG A 224 -24.06 11.79 -4.87
N TYR A 225 -23.20 10.83 -5.24
CA TYR A 225 -23.31 10.06 -6.47
C TYR A 225 -24.13 8.75 -6.32
N ASP A 226 -24.70 8.49 -5.14
CA ASP A 226 -25.48 7.28 -4.83
C ASP A 226 -24.68 5.96 -4.99
N GLU A 227 -23.37 6.02 -4.74
CA GLU A 227 -22.39 4.94 -4.91
C GLU A 227 -22.05 4.21 -3.61
N CYS A 228 -22.40 4.74 -2.44
CA CYS A 228 -22.00 4.11 -1.16
C CYS A 228 -22.45 2.64 -1.06
N GLY A 229 -23.60 2.30 -1.66
CA GLY A 229 -24.11 0.93 -1.70
C GLY A 229 -23.17 -0.04 -2.44
N THR A 230 -22.48 0.43 -3.49
CA THR A 230 -21.51 -0.35 -4.26
C THR A 230 -20.31 -0.72 -3.39
N TYR A 231 -19.70 0.25 -2.71
CA TYR A 231 -18.59 -0.03 -1.78
C TYR A 231 -19.02 -0.93 -0.64
N VAL A 232 -20.22 -0.70 -0.09
CA VAL A 232 -20.79 -1.52 0.99
C VAL A 232 -20.99 -2.98 0.57
N GLY A 233 -21.37 -3.23 -0.69
CA GLY A 233 -21.51 -4.58 -1.25
C GLY A 233 -20.20 -5.36 -1.23
N GLU A 234 -19.07 -4.68 -1.44
CA GLU A 234 -17.76 -5.32 -1.59
C GLU A 234 -16.93 -5.31 -0.30
N TYR A 235 -16.99 -4.22 0.47
CA TYR A 235 -16.13 -3.96 1.64
C TYR A 235 -16.90 -4.03 2.97
N GLY A 236 -18.22 -4.24 2.93
CA GLY A 236 -19.04 -4.33 4.12
C GLY A 236 -19.14 -2.99 4.86
N SER A 237 -18.69 -2.96 6.12
CA SER A 237 -18.69 -1.74 6.95
C SER A 237 -17.32 -1.02 6.95
N ASN A 238 -16.33 -1.59 6.27
CA ASN A 238 -14.99 -0.99 6.14
C ASN A 238 -14.98 -0.01 4.96
N VAL A 239 -15.83 1.02 5.05
CA VAL A 239 -15.91 2.11 4.08
C VAL A 239 -15.86 3.42 4.85
N ILE A 240 -14.91 4.26 4.50
CA ILE A 240 -14.76 5.61 5.03
C ILE A 240 -15.21 6.57 3.94
N VAL A 241 -16.13 7.47 4.28
CA VAL A 241 -16.77 8.36 3.33
C VAL A 241 -16.43 9.81 3.67
N VAL A 242 -16.01 10.57 2.66
CA VAL A 242 -15.77 12.01 2.76
C VAL A 242 -16.80 12.73 1.92
N GLU A 243 -17.65 13.55 2.53
CA GLU A 243 -18.59 14.41 1.83
C GLU A 243 -18.08 15.86 1.88
N TYR A 244 -18.27 16.61 0.79
CA TYR A 244 -17.84 18.01 0.71
C TYR A 244 -18.98 19.02 0.80
N ARG A 245 -20.23 18.54 0.82
CA ARG A 245 -21.42 19.37 1.02
C ARG A 245 -22.27 18.87 2.17
N ARG A 246 -22.77 19.81 2.98
CA ARG A 246 -23.65 19.52 4.12
C ARG A 246 -24.88 18.69 3.73
N ALA A 247 -25.47 18.96 2.57
CA ALA A 247 -26.66 18.24 2.11
C ALA A 247 -26.35 16.75 1.84
N ASP A 248 -25.20 16.48 1.19
CA ASP A 248 -24.77 15.13 0.87
C ASP A 248 -24.37 14.39 2.14
N PHE A 249 -23.57 15.01 3.02
CA PHE A 249 -23.29 14.49 4.36
C PHE A 249 -24.55 14.10 5.14
N THR A 250 -25.56 14.98 5.18
CA THR A 250 -26.81 14.70 5.89
C THR A 250 -27.57 13.52 5.27
N LYS A 251 -27.61 13.44 3.93
CA LYS A 251 -28.20 12.31 3.19
C LYS A 251 -27.45 11.00 3.52
N THR A 252 -26.12 11.03 3.49
CA THR A 252 -25.24 9.89 3.74
C THR A 252 -25.37 9.41 5.18
N CYS A 253 -25.30 10.31 6.17
CA CYS A 253 -25.51 9.97 7.58
C CYS A 253 -26.86 9.29 7.81
N LYS A 254 -27.94 9.84 7.25
CA LYS A 254 -29.28 9.27 7.42
C LYS A 254 -29.39 7.85 6.87
N ARG A 255 -28.69 7.54 5.77
CA ARG A 255 -28.80 6.24 5.09
C ARG A 255 -27.76 5.22 5.54
N PHE A 256 -26.56 5.67 5.89
CA PHE A 256 -25.39 4.82 6.09
C PHE A 256 -24.62 5.09 7.40
N GLY A 257 -24.93 6.15 8.14
CA GLY A 257 -24.19 6.55 9.36
C GLY A 257 -24.31 5.61 10.55
N SER A 258 -25.15 4.57 10.49
CA SER A 258 -25.13 3.48 11.48
C SER A 258 -24.17 2.34 11.13
N ARG A 259 -23.51 2.42 9.95
CA ARG A 259 -22.67 1.36 9.40
C ARG A 259 -21.30 1.85 8.93
N LEU A 260 -21.23 3.02 8.31
CA LEU A 260 -19.99 3.54 7.70
C LEU A 260 -19.39 4.63 8.58
N SER A 261 -18.12 4.95 8.34
CA SER A 261 -17.46 6.12 8.92
C SER A 261 -17.65 7.29 7.95
N VAL A 262 -18.48 8.28 8.26
CA VAL A 262 -18.83 9.36 7.33
C VAL A 262 -18.40 10.69 7.91
N MET A 263 -17.60 11.44 7.17
CA MET A 263 -17.16 12.77 7.57
C MET A 263 -17.58 13.83 6.55
N LEU A 264 -17.82 15.04 7.04
CA LEU A 264 -17.92 16.25 6.22
C LEU A 264 -16.60 17.00 6.31
N ARG A 265 -16.04 17.39 5.17
CA ARG A 265 -14.86 18.26 5.09
C ARG A 265 -15.07 19.38 4.08
N ASP A 266 -14.22 20.39 4.12
CA ASP A 266 -14.09 21.34 3.02
C ASP A 266 -13.15 20.80 1.94
N VAL A 267 -13.41 21.10 0.67
CA VAL A 267 -12.62 20.58 -0.48
C VAL A 267 -11.10 20.82 -0.33
N PRO A 268 -10.62 21.98 0.17
CA PRO A 268 -9.19 22.20 0.37
C PRO A 268 -8.60 21.53 1.63
N LEU A 269 -9.40 20.72 2.35
CA LEU A 269 -9.00 19.93 3.51
C LEU A 269 -8.25 20.72 4.57
N ARG A 270 -8.74 21.93 4.87
CA ARG A 270 -8.08 22.89 5.75
C ARG A 270 -7.86 22.35 7.16
N LYS A 271 -6.87 22.91 7.84
CA LYS A 271 -6.58 22.63 9.25
C LYS A 271 -7.57 23.34 10.16
N ALA A 272 -7.84 22.73 11.32
CA ALA A 272 -8.62 23.37 12.36
C ALA A 272 -8.06 24.76 12.71
N GLY A 273 -8.95 25.75 12.83
CA GLY A 273 -8.60 27.16 13.08
C GLY A 273 -8.33 28.00 11.83
N GLN A 274 -8.21 27.40 10.64
CA GLN A 274 -8.17 28.17 9.39
C GLN A 274 -9.56 28.68 9.00
N ARG A 275 -9.59 29.81 8.30
CA ARG A 275 -10.85 30.39 7.78
C ARG A 275 -11.53 29.39 6.83
N ASN A 276 -12.84 29.20 7.01
CA ASN A 276 -13.67 28.25 6.26
C ASN A 276 -13.32 26.77 6.46
N TYR A 277 -12.66 26.41 7.56
CA TYR A 277 -12.55 25.03 8.02
C TYR A 277 -13.94 24.42 8.23
N VAL A 278 -14.18 23.23 7.69
CA VAL A 278 -15.42 22.47 7.89
C VAL A 278 -15.09 21.08 8.39
N TYR A 279 -15.71 20.67 9.49
CA TYR A 279 -15.66 19.30 9.99
C TYR A 279 -17.00 18.91 10.62
N ASP A 280 -17.46 17.70 10.32
CA ASP A 280 -18.50 16.99 11.05
C ASP A 280 -18.34 15.47 10.83
N ALA A 281 -18.92 14.64 11.69
CA ALA A 281 -18.82 13.19 11.55
C ALA A 281 -20.05 12.45 12.11
N CYS A 282 -20.42 11.39 11.41
CA CYS A 282 -21.32 10.32 11.80
C CYS A 282 -20.73 8.98 11.26
#